data_AF-A0A841GZZ0-F1
#
_entry.id   AF-A0A841GZZ0-F1
#
_cell.length_a   1.000
_cell.length_b   1.000
_cell.length_c   1.000
_cell.angle_alpha   90.00
_cell.angle_beta   90.00
_cell.angle_gamma   90.00
#
_symmetry.space_group_name_H-M   'P 1'
#
loop_
_entity.id
_entity.type
_entity.pdbx_description
1 polymer ?
#
loop_
_entity_poly.entity_id
_entity_poly.type
_entity_poly.pdbx_seq_one_letter_code
_entity_poly.pdbx_strand_id
1 'polypeptide(L)' 'MSAPFHVMIKPGDALAEVDRALDALKARGVSREDAGFHKYMFVTQAKQTVLMVTTRQAPLAAELRGRPGWSEPGDVTLNT' A
#
# COMPACT_ATOMS: atom_id res chain seq x y z
N MET A 1 21.44 -2.33 -9.19
CA MET A 1 20.78 -1.43 -8.23
C MET A 1 19.32 -1.84 -8.12
N SER A 2 18.79 -2.13 -6.93
CA SER A 2 17.35 -2.37 -6.75
C SER A 2 16.61 -1.06 -6.99
N ALA A 3 15.57 -1.06 -7.83
CA ALA A 3 14.70 0.09 -7.98
C ALA A 3 14.08 0.46 -6.61
N PRO A 4 13.90 1.75 -6.29
CA PRO A 4 13.27 2.15 -5.04
C PRO A 4 11.79 1.72 -5.03
N PHE A 5 11.35 1.14 -3.92
CA PHE A 5 9.94 0.85 -3.70
C PHE A 5 9.15 2.14 -3.51
N HIS A 6 7.92 2.16 -4.01
CA HIS A 6 6.97 3.21 -3.72
C HIS A 6 6.19 2.86 -2.45
N VAL A 7 5.95 3.85 -1.59
CA VAL A 7 5.31 3.63 -0.30
C VAL A 7 3.93 4.26 -0.31
N MET A 8 2.95 3.59 0.29
CA MET A 8 1.64 4.13 0.61
C MET A 8 1.42 4.00 2.12
N ILE A 9 0.74 4.99 2.71
CA ILE A 9 0.43 5.02 4.14
C ILE A 9 -1.07 5.15 4.36
N LYS A 10 -1.54 4.64 5.50
CA LYS A 10 -2.91 4.82 5.97
C LYS A 10 -2.96 4.88 7.50
N PRO A 11 -3.69 5.83 8.10
CA PRO A 11 -3.94 5.83 9.54
C PRO A 11 -4.72 4.57 9.98
N GLY A 12 -4.32 4.01 11.12
CA GLY A 12 -4.88 2.79 11.70
C GLY A 12 -4.24 1.50 11.17
N ASP A 13 -4.72 0.38 11.71
CA ASP A 13 -4.35 -0.96 11.22
C ASP A 13 -5.25 -1.33 10.04
N ALA A 14 -4.66 -1.28 8.84
CA ALA A 14 -5.33 -1.56 7.57
C ALA A 14 -4.75 -2.79 6.85
N LEU A 15 -4.05 -3.69 7.56
CA LEU A 15 -3.44 -4.87 6.92
C LEU A 15 -4.48 -5.73 6.18
N ALA A 16 -5.61 -5.99 6.84
CA ALA A 16 -6.72 -6.73 6.26
C ALA A 16 -7.34 -6.01 5.04
N GLU A 17 -7.23 -4.69 4.95
CA GLU A 17 -7.70 -3.94 3.78
C GLU A 17 -6.79 -4.14 2.58
N VAL A 18 -5.47 -4.23 2.80
CA VAL A 18 -4.49 -4.57 1.75
C VAL A 18 -4.73 -5.99 1.26
N ASP A 19 -4.95 -6.96 2.16
CA ASP A 19 -5.23 -8.34 1.75
C ASP A 19 -6.53 -8.43 0.93
N ARG A 20 -7.60 -7.72 1.33
CA ARG A 20 -8.82 -7.64 0.52
C ARG A 20 -8.59 -7.01 -0.86
N ALA A 21 -7.71 -6.01 -0.97
CA ALA A 21 -7.36 -5.41 -2.26
C ALA A 21 -6.61 -6.42 -3.16
N LEU A 22 -5.68 -7.18 -2.57
CA LEU A 22 -4.97 -8.26 -3.25
C LEU A 22 -5.91 -9.38 -3.70
N ASP A 23 -6.88 -9.77 -2.87
CA ASP A 23 -7.87 -10.79 -3.23
C ASP A 23 -8.77 -10.32 -4.38
N ALA A 24 -9.18 -9.05 -4.39
CA ALA A 24 -9.95 -8.47 -5.50
C ALA A 24 -9.14 -8.41 -6.81
N LEU A 25 -7.83 -8.15 -6.73
CA LEU A 25 -6.92 -8.22 -7.88
C LEU A 25 -6.73 -9.66 -8.37
N LYS A 26 -6.56 -10.60 -7.45
CA LYS A 26 -6.45 -12.04 -7.75
C LYS A 26 -7.70 -12.57 -8.44
N ALA A 27 -8.89 -12.15 -7.99
CA ALA A 27 -10.16 -12.49 -8.64
C ALA A 27 -10.27 -11.97 -10.09
N ARG A 28 -9.48 -10.94 -10.45
CA ARG A 28 -9.35 -10.41 -11.82
C ARG A 28 -8.15 -11.00 -12.59
N GLY A 29 -7.50 -12.04 -12.05
CA GLY A 29 -6.36 -12.71 -12.67
C GLY A 29 -5.01 -12.04 -12.45
N VAL A 30 -4.92 -11.05 -11.57
CA VAL A 30 -3.65 -10.36 -11.25
C VAL A 30 -2.99 -11.06 -10.07
N SER A 31 -1.79 -11.61 -10.27
CA SER A 31 -1.03 -12.26 -9.19
C SER A 31 -0.55 -11.24 -8.15
N ARG A 32 -0.09 -11.71 -6.99
CA ARG A 32 0.47 -10.83 -5.94
C ARG A 32 1.71 -10.07 -6.43
N GLU A 33 2.53 -10.71 -7.26
CA GLU A 33 3.72 -10.12 -7.87
C GLU A 33 3.34 -9.07 -8.92
N ASP A 34 2.41 -9.40 -9.82
CA ASP A 34 1.92 -8.47 -10.86
C ASP A 34 1.14 -7.29 -10.28
N ALA A 35 0.49 -7.49 -9.12
CA ALA A 35 -0.12 -6.42 -8.35
C ALA A 35 0.91 -5.40 -7.82
N GLY A 36 2.20 -5.73 -7.90
CA GLY A 36 3.32 -4.95 -7.43
C GLY A 36 3.46 -4.96 -5.92
N PHE A 37 2.90 -5.93 -5.21
CA PHE A 37 3.05 -6.04 -3.77
C PHE A 37 4.48 -6.44 -3.39
N HIS A 38 5.08 -5.71 -2.46
CA HIS A 38 6.35 -6.10 -1.85
C HIS A 38 6.18 -6.51 -0.38
N LYS A 39 5.69 -5.58 0.46
CA LYS A 39 5.51 -5.80 1.91
C LYS A 39 4.54 -4.78 2.50
N TYR A 40 3.85 -5.14 3.58
CA TYR A 40 3.17 -4.17 4.46
C TYR A 40 3.60 -4.36 5.91
N MET A 41 3.31 -3.37 6.75
CA MET A 41 3.36 -3.49 8.21
C MET A 41 2.49 -2.43 8.89
N PHE A 42 1.99 -2.74 10.08
CA PHE A 42 1.39 -1.75 10.97
C PHE A 42 2.44 -1.24 11.95
N VAL A 43 2.70 0.07 11.93
CA VAL A 43 3.63 0.75 12.83
C VAL A 43 2.85 1.25 14.04
N THR A 44 2.93 0.52 15.14
CA THR A 44 2.16 0.80 16.37
C THR A 44 2.42 2.19 16.94
N GLN A 45 3.69 2.63 16.97
CA GLN A 45 4.08 3.94 17.50
C GLN A 45 3.41 5.10 16.74
N ALA A 46 3.31 4.99 15.41
CA ALA A 46 2.70 6.00 14.55
C ALA A 46 1.20 5.73 14.28
N LYS A 47 0.66 4.62 14.80
CA LYS A 47 -0.71 4.13 14.54
C LYS A 47 -1.06 4.19 13.05
N GLN A 48 -0.17 3.70 12.19
CA GLN A 48 -0.36 3.72 10.74
C GLN A 48 0.10 2.43 10.08
N THR A 49 -0.58 2.04 9.01
CA THR A 49 -0.13 1.00 8.08
C THR A 49 0.77 1.62 7.02
N VAL A 50 1.90 0.96 6.76
CA VAL A 50 2.84 1.25 5.69
C VAL A 50 2.81 0.10 4.70
N LEU A 51 2.62 0.40 3.42
CA LEU A 51 2.64 -0.54 2.31
C LEU A 51 3.75 -0.15 1.33
N MET A 52 4.53 -1.14 0.89
CA MET A 52 5.55 -1.01 -0.13
C MET A 52 5.09 -1.73 -1.40
N VAL A 53 5.16 -1.01 -2.53
CA VAL A 53 4.86 -1.53 -3.87
C VAL A 53 6.01 -1.27 -4.84
N THR A 54 6.07 -2.05 -5.92
CA THR A 54 7.16 -1.98 -6.90
C THR A 54 7.20 -0.67 -7.67
N THR A 55 6.04 -0.09 -8.01
CA THR A 55 5.95 1.18 -8.74
C THR A 55 4.73 1.99 -8.28
N ARG A 56 4.73 3.30 -8.55
CA ARG A 56 3.60 4.19 -8.27
C ARG A 56 2.33 3.76 -9.01
N GLN A 57 2.47 3.18 -10.20
CA GLN A 57 1.38 2.76 -11.07
C GLN A 57 1.01 1.27 -10.89
N ALA A 58 1.58 0.59 -9.90
CA ALA A 58 1.26 -0.80 -9.62
C ALA A 58 -0.26 -0.99 -9.42
N PRO A 59 -0.86 -2.11 -9.88
CA PRO A 59 -2.29 -2.35 -9.76
C PRO A 59 -2.80 -2.23 -8.31
N LEU A 60 -2.02 -2.69 -7.33
CA LEU A 60 -2.35 -2.52 -5.91
C LEU A 60 -2.42 -1.04 -5.50
N ALA A 61 -1.49 -0.21 -5.99
CA ALA A 61 -1.50 1.21 -5.69
C ALA A 61 -2.71 1.93 -6.28
N ALA A 62 -3.07 1.60 -7.53
CA ALA A 62 -4.27 2.14 -8.17
C ALA A 62 -5.55 1.73 -7.42
N GLU A 63 -5.66 0.46 -7.01
CA GLU A 63 -6.79 -0.06 -6.24
C GLU A 63 -6.94 0.66 -4.89
N LEU A 64 -5.85 0.91 -4.17
CA LEU A 64 -5.88 1.55 -2.86
C LEU A 64 -6.09 3.07 -2.92
N ARG A 65 -5.66 3.76 -3.99
CA ARG A 65 -5.98 5.20 -4.18
C ARG A 65 -7.49 5.47 -4.29
N GLY A 66 -8.26 4.49 -4.77
CA GLY A 66 -9.72 4.58 -4.79
C GLY A 66 -10.36 4.41 -3.40
N ARG A 67 -9.59 4.08 -2.36
CA ARG A 67 -10.08 3.80 -1.01
C ARG A 67 -9.76 4.95 -0.05
N PRO A 68 -10.69 5.33 0.84
CA PRO A 68 -10.47 6.43 1.76
C PRO A 68 -9.24 6.24 2.67
N GLY A 69 -8.43 7.29 2.78
CA GLY A 69 -7.34 7.39 3.76
C GLY A 69 -6.02 6.74 3.37
N TRP A 70 -5.87 6.23 2.14
CA TRP A 70 -4.56 5.89 1.60
C TRP A 70 -3.91 7.11 0.93
N SER A 71 -2.64 7.36 1.23
CA SER A 71 -1.86 8.48 0.64
C SER A 71 -0.41 8.10 0.38
N GLU A 72 0.33 8.95 -0.33
CA GLU A 72 1.77 8.81 -0.54
C GLU A 72 2.53 9.54 0.59
N PRO A 73 3.71 9.06 1.05
CA PRO A 73 4.54 9.80 1.99
C PRO A 73 5.01 11.11 1.35
N GLY A 74 4.74 12.23 2.02
CA GLY A 74 4.94 13.58 1.49
C GLY A 74 3.66 14.41 1.44
N ASP A 75 2.49 13.76 1.40
CA ASP A 75 1.18 14.41 1.53
C ASP A 75 0.78 14.68 2.99
N VAL A 76 1.53 14.12 3.95
CA VAL A 76 1.29 14.26 5.38
C VAL A 76 2.57 14.82 6.01
N THR A 77 2.46 15.99 6.64
CA THR A 77 3.54 16.54 7.46
C THR A 77 3.85 15.54 8.57
N LEU A 78 5.08 15.01 8.60
CA LEU A 78 5.58 14.29 9.76
C LEU A 78 5.69 15.34 10.88
N ASN A 79 4.71 15.38 11.78
CA ASN A 79 4.82 16.18 12.99
C ASN A 79 5.91 15.56 13.85
N THR A 80 7.12 16.12 13.75
CA THR A 80 8.21 15.96 14.71
C THR A 80 7.94 16.76 15.95
#